data_AF-A0A950DGW6-F1
#
_entry.id   AF-A0A950DGW6-F1
#
_cell.length_a   1.000
_cell.length_b   1.000
_cell.length_c   1.000
_cell.angle_alpha   90.00
_cell.angle_beta   90.00
_cell.angle_gamma   90.00
#
_symmetry.space_group_name_H-M   'P 1'
#
loop_
_entity.id
_entity.type
_entity.pdbx_description
1 polymer ?
#
loop_
_entity_poly.entity_id
_entity_poly.type
_entity_poly.pdbx_seq_one_letter_code
_entity_poly.pdbx_strand_id
1 'polypeptide(L)'
;MSRKASKNNGRFGKFDELPAEDLLSDACSAEQIAEYLRGLGGEPEEMDARARALGAEIARRASLMRSPEAGPASEKVSERDPTQGIVESDGKLSEHLLASPFGQVTVSRRKEGLSEEFMKKDFEFRQLLRAYRSGIISDQTFESEMKNLEMGAANGITEAGFKAFGTTYTSEREAVIKFLEAVAPAETAGGEAVSQWLKTCKLDCIKGGLKMVVERESYHGRAFAQRLMELGGTVPQNVSPQIRESIDYLCDTGMSDLAKLQKSVMRYPNPEETIRPLFEFADLIKEDQQTKEMVKLFAQDELSTLKWQHSLCTVLTEMQKNGQLDAAA
;
A
#
# COMPACT_ATOMS: atom_id res chain seq x y z
N MET A 1 -21.49 51.21 30.09
CA MET A 1 -21.04 50.23 29.06
C MET A 1 -20.29 49.11 29.77
N SER A 2 -20.96 47.98 30.02
CA SER A 2 -20.42 46.87 30.82
C SER A 2 -20.46 45.61 29.98
N ARG A 3 -19.28 45.03 29.66
CA ARG A 3 -19.17 43.77 28.91
C ARG A 3 -19.23 42.60 29.90
N LYS A 4 -20.27 41.76 29.77
CA LYS A 4 -20.33 40.45 30.45
C LYS A 4 -19.53 39.43 29.64
N ALA A 5 -18.52 38.84 30.27
CA ALA A 5 -17.81 37.68 29.76
C ALA A 5 -18.63 36.41 30.06
N SER A 6 -18.99 35.66 29.03
CA SER A 6 -19.62 34.35 29.14
C SER A 6 -18.55 33.28 29.35
N LYS A 7 -18.56 32.61 30.51
CA LYS A 7 -17.71 31.44 30.79
C LYS A 7 -18.41 30.20 30.25
N ASN A 8 -17.85 29.59 29.22
CA ASN A 8 -18.33 28.33 28.67
C ASN A 8 -17.61 27.17 29.38
N ASN A 9 -18.30 26.50 30.31
CA ASN A 9 -17.82 25.28 30.96
C ASN A 9 -18.12 24.07 30.05
N GLY A 10 -17.26 23.85 29.06
CA GLY A 10 -17.26 22.61 28.27
C GLY A 10 -16.65 21.48 29.08
N ARG A 11 -17.51 20.59 29.59
CA ARG A 11 -17.16 19.30 30.18
C ARG A 11 -16.58 18.41 29.07
N PHE A 12 -15.26 18.33 28.95
CA PHE A 12 -14.62 17.37 28.06
C PHE A 12 -14.96 15.96 28.53
N GLY A 13 -15.57 15.18 27.62
CA GLY A 13 -15.82 13.76 27.82
C GLY A 13 -14.50 13.02 28.02
N LYS A 14 -14.55 11.94 28.82
CA LYS A 14 -13.44 11.01 28.99
C LYS A 14 -12.99 10.52 27.61
N PHE A 15 -11.74 10.82 27.27
CA PHE A 15 -11.02 10.14 26.21
C PHE A 15 -10.65 8.77 26.75
N ASP A 16 -11.46 7.77 26.43
CA ASP A 16 -11.08 6.37 26.64
C ASP A 16 -10.00 6.00 25.62
N GLU A 17 -8.80 5.77 26.16
CA GLU A 17 -7.70 4.92 25.68
C GLU A 17 -7.49 4.80 24.16
N LEU A 18 -6.67 5.70 23.62
CA LEU A 18 -5.83 5.39 22.45
C LEU A 18 -4.52 4.77 23.00
N PRO A 19 -4.06 3.61 22.49
CA PRO A 19 -2.81 3.01 22.94
C PRO A 19 -1.65 3.88 22.47
N ALA A 20 -0.87 4.40 23.42
CA ALA A 20 0.34 5.20 23.20
C ALA A 20 1.51 4.38 22.59
N GLU A 21 1.23 3.21 22.02
CA GLU A 21 2.20 2.16 21.73
C GLU A 21 2.90 2.30 20.36
N ASP A 22 2.39 3.17 19.48
CA ASP A 22 2.88 3.28 18.09
C ASP A 22 3.75 4.53 17.79
N LEU A 23 4.04 5.38 18.79
CA LEU A 23 4.70 6.68 18.55
C LEU A 23 6.13 6.82 19.09
N LEU A 24 6.75 5.75 19.62
CA LEU A 24 8.08 5.82 20.21
C LEU A 24 9.04 4.87 19.50
N SER A 25 9.96 5.45 18.72
CA SER A 25 11.08 4.72 18.12
C SER A 25 12.07 4.23 19.20
N ASP A 26 12.90 3.25 18.85
CA ASP A 26 13.88 2.55 19.72
C ASP A 26 14.93 3.43 20.44
N ALA A 27 14.86 4.76 20.33
CA ALA A 27 15.84 5.69 20.86
C ALA A 27 15.26 6.75 21.83
N CYS A 28 14.02 6.59 22.31
CA CYS A 28 13.46 7.56 23.27
C CYS A 28 13.97 7.30 24.69
N SER A 29 14.64 8.27 25.32
CA SER A 29 15.06 8.16 26.71
C SER A 29 13.85 8.22 27.67
N ALA A 30 14.00 7.64 28.87
CA ALA A 30 12.94 7.70 29.89
C ALA A 30 12.55 9.16 30.24
N GLU A 31 13.49 10.11 30.14
CA GLU A 31 13.21 11.54 30.34
C GLU A 31 12.36 12.13 29.23
N GLN A 32 12.59 11.75 27.97
CA GLN A 32 11.79 12.21 26.83
C GLN A 32 10.36 11.70 26.90
N ILE A 33 10.17 10.45 27.33
CA ILE A 33 8.84 9.85 27.58
C ILE A 33 8.12 10.60 28.71
N ALA A 34 8.83 10.90 29.81
CA ALA A 34 8.24 11.63 30.93
C ALA A 34 7.86 13.08 30.56
N GLU A 35 8.68 13.76 29.76
CA GLU A 35 8.38 15.12 29.28
C GLU A 35 7.15 15.14 28.36
N TYR A 36 7.04 14.17 27.45
CA TYR A 36 5.85 14.00 26.62
C TYR A 36 4.59 13.77 27.46
N LEU A 37 4.64 12.86 28.44
CA LEU A 37 3.51 12.56 29.31
C LEU A 37 3.09 13.75 30.18
N ARG A 38 4.04 14.57 30.65
CA ARG A 38 3.73 15.83 31.35
C ARG A 38 2.98 16.83 30.47
N GLY A 39 3.28 16.86 29.17
CA GLY A 39 2.57 17.69 28.19
C GLY A 39 1.08 17.34 28.02
N LEU A 40 0.67 16.12 28.39
CA LEU A 40 -0.71 15.64 28.32
C LEU A 40 -1.57 16.04 29.53
N GLY A 41 -1.00 16.74 30.52
CA GLY A 41 -1.76 17.35 31.63
C GLY A 41 -2.17 16.39 32.75
N GLY A 42 -1.46 15.28 32.95
CA GLY A 42 -1.67 14.36 34.09
C GLY A 42 -0.93 14.78 35.36
N GLU A 43 -1.32 14.21 36.50
CA GLU A 43 -0.60 14.41 37.77
C GLU A 43 0.88 13.95 37.64
N PRO A 44 1.87 14.77 38.04
CA PRO A 44 3.28 14.50 37.77
C PRO A 44 3.77 13.13 38.27
N GLU A 45 3.33 12.71 39.45
CA GLU A 45 3.72 11.41 40.03
C GLU A 45 3.18 10.22 39.22
N GLU A 46 1.97 10.35 38.67
CA GLU A 46 1.36 9.31 37.82
C GLU A 46 2.09 9.22 36.47
N MET A 47 2.43 10.37 35.87
CA MET A 47 3.15 10.40 34.60
C MET A 47 4.56 9.85 34.72
N ASP A 48 5.26 10.16 35.82
CA ASP A 48 6.60 9.60 36.10
C ASP A 48 6.54 8.09 36.39
N ALA A 49 5.48 7.59 37.02
CA ALA A 49 5.26 6.16 37.19
C ALA A 49 5.02 5.46 35.84
N ARG A 50 4.19 6.04 34.97
CA ARG A 50 3.91 5.51 33.62
C ARG A 50 5.15 5.55 32.72
N ALA A 51 5.94 6.62 32.75
CA ALA A 51 7.20 6.73 32.01
C ALA A 51 8.19 5.62 32.40
N ARG A 52 8.34 5.35 33.70
CA ARG A 52 9.21 4.26 34.20
C ARG A 52 8.73 2.88 33.76
N ALA A 53 7.41 2.63 33.83
CA ALA A 53 6.84 1.36 33.38
C ALA A 53 7.07 1.13 31.88
N LEU A 54 6.88 2.17 31.05
CA LEU A 54 7.09 2.09 29.60
C LEU A 54 8.57 1.89 29.25
N GLY A 55 9.48 2.62 29.91
CA GLY A 55 10.92 2.45 29.73
C GLY A 55 11.41 1.03 30.10
N ALA A 56 10.86 0.43 31.15
CA ALA A 56 11.19 -0.94 31.54
C ALA A 56 10.74 -1.98 30.50
N GLU A 57 9.56 -1.79 29.88
CA GLU A 57 9.06 -2.69 28.83
C GLU A 57 9.87 -2.58 27.54
N ILE A 58 10.27 -1.37 27.12
CA ILE A 58 11.17 -1.16 25.97
C ILE A 58 12.50 -1.87 26.21
N ALA A 59 13.11 -1.71 27.39
CA ALA A 59 14.36 -2.38 27.74
C ALA A 59 14.23 -3.93 27.70
N ARG A 60 13.10 -4.46 28.16
CA ARG A 60 12.79 -5.90 28.10
C ARG A 60 12.71 -6.40 26.65
N ARG A 61 12.02 -5.69 25.76
CA ARG A 61 11.92 -6.04 24.33
C ARG A 61 13.28 -5.98 23.63
N ALA A 62 14.07 -4.94 23.91
CA ALA A 62 15.43 -4.81 23.37
C ALA A 62 16.37 -5.94 23.83
N SER A 63 16.14 -6.53 25.01
CA SER A 63 16.89 -7.69 25.48
C SER A 63 16.49 -9.00 24.78
N LEU A 64 15.20 -9.16 24.43
CA LEU A 64 14.68 -10.32 23.71
C LEU A 64 15.15 -10.37 22.24
N MET A 65 15.38 -9.21 21.63
CA MET A 65 15.88 -9.11 20.25
C MET A 65 17.40 -9.35 20.11
N ARG A 66 18.14 -9.51 21.21
CA ARG A 66 19.58 -9.83 21.20
C ARG A 66 19.88 -11.32 21.44
N SER A 67 19.04 -12.22 20.92
CA SER A 67 19.42 -13.64 20.84
C SER A 67 20.51 -13.83 19.78
N PRO A 68 21.65 -14.47 20.08
CA PRO A 68 22.67 -14.77 19.09
C PRO A 68 22.21 -15.99 18.29
N GLU A 69 21.65 -15.79 17.10
CA GLU A 69 21.45 -16.90 16.16
C GLU A 69 22.80 -17.33 15.60
N ALA A 70 23.19 -18.57 15.93
CA ALA A 70 24.29 -19.28 15.30
C ALA A 70 23.91 -19.58 13.84
N GLY A 71 24.61 -18.95 12.90
CA GLY A 71 24.34 -19.10 11.47
C GLY A 71 24.68 -20.50 10.94
N PRO A 72 23.87 -21.09 10.05
CA PRO A 72 24.24 -22.30 9.32
C PRO A 72 25.10 -21.98 8.09
N ALA A 73 25.91 -22.97 7.74
CA ALA A 73 26.94 -22.94 6.72
C ALA A 73 26.41 -22.70 5.29
N SER A 74 27.20 -21.95 4.52
CA SER A 74 27.02 -21.65 3.10
C SER A 74 27.19 -22.91 2.23
N GLU A 75 26.13 -23.27 1.50
CA GLU A 75 26.17 -24.29 0.44
C GLU A 75 26.22 -23.59 -0.93
N LYS A 76 27.23 -23.95 -1.74
CA LYS A 76 27.49 -23.39 -3.06
C LYS A 76 26.54 -24.00 -4.08
N VAL A 77 25.73 -23.17 -4.76
CA VAL A 77 24.91 -23.59 -5.91
C VAL A 77 25.44 -22.95 -7.19
N SER A 78 25.64 -23.83 -8.18
CA SER A 78 26.21 -23.63 -9.51
C SER A 78 25.29 -22.82 -10.43
N GLU A 79 25.90 -21.87 -11.16
CA GLU A 79 25.30 -21.14 -12.28
C GLU A 79 24.86 -22.09 -13.42
N ARG A 80 23.70 -21.81 -14.01
CA ARG A 80 23.35 -22.19 -15.38
C ARG A 80 22.67 -21.01 -16.08
N ASP A 81 23.30 -20.63 -17.18
CA ASP A 81 22.82 -19.75 -18.25
C ASP A 81 21.72 -20.46 -19.07
N PRO A 82 20.66 -19.75 -19.50
CA PRO A 82 20.47 -19.69 -20.95
C PRO A 82 19.93 -18.35 -21.47
N THR A 83 20.65 -17.84 -22.46
CA THR A 83 20.25 -16.88 -23.48
C THR A 83 19.33 -17.53 -24.53
N GLN A 84 18.22 -16.84 -24.87
CA GLN A 84 17.46 -16.83 -26.15
C GLN A 84 16.14 -16.08 -25.84
N GLY A 85 15.72 -14.98 -26.47
CA GLY A 85 15.77 -14.57 -27.88
C GLY A 85 14.32 -14.30 -28.29
N ILE A 86 13.87 -13.03 -28.29
CA ILE A 86 12.51 -12.66 -28.72
C ILE A 86 12.57 -11.44 -29.65
N VAL A 87 11.77 -11.57 -30.72
CA VAL A 87 11.65 -10.74 -31.92
C VAL A 87 10.76 -9.51 -31.63
N GLU A 88 11.20 -8.34 -32.09
CA GLU A 88 10.42 -7.08 -32.09
C GLU A 88 9.34 -7.10 -33.19
N SER A 89 8.14 -6.62 -32.85
CA SER A 89 7.14 -6.20 -33.84
C SER A 89 6.48 -4.90 -33.40
N ASP A 90 6.65 -3.87 -34.24
CA ASP A 90 6.13 -2.52 -34.09
C ASP A 90 4.59 -2.46 -34.21
N GLY A 91 3.96 -1.82 -33.23
CA GLY A 91 2.53 -1.52 -33.24
C GLY A 91 2.17 -0.45 -32.21
N LYS A 92 2.37 0.83 -32.56
CA LYS A 92 1.90 2.00 -31.80
C LYS A 92 0.37 2.03 -31.73
N LEU A 93 -0.21 2.16 -30.53
CA LEU A 93 -1.46 2.91 -30.24
C LEU A 93 -1.75 3.02 -28.71
N SER A 94 -1.87 4.28 -28.25
CA SER A 94 -2.41 4.86 -26.98
C SER A 94 -1.98 4.34 -25.60
N GLU A 95 -1.06 5.08 -24.95
CA GLU A 95 -0.39 4.81 -23.65
C GLU A 95 -1.05 5.43 -22.38
N HIS A 96 -2.23 6.04 -22.48
CA HIS A 96 -2.77 6.85 -21.38
C HIS A 96 -3.89 6.14 -20.63
N LEU A 97 -3.51 5.36 -19.63
CA LEU A 97 -4.22 5.11 -18.37
C LEU A 97 -3.36 4.11 -17.57
N LEU A 98 -2.19 4.57 -17.13
CA LEU A 98 -1.21 3.77 -16.40
C LEU A 98 0.28 4.02 -16.77
N ALA A 99 0.70 4.04 -18.04
CA ALA A 99 1.32 2.81 -18.58
C ALA A 99 0.72 1.58 -17.89
N SER A 100 -0.46 1.19 -18.39
CA SER A 100 -1.28 0.13 -17.80
C SER A 100 -0.39 -1.08 -17.45
N PRO A 101 -0.28 -1.51 -16.17
CA PRO A 101 0.35 -2.80 -15.87
C PRO A 101 -0.43 -3.97 -16.49
N PHE A 102 -1.60 -3.72 -17.09
CA PHE A 102 -2.43 -4.69 -17.80
C PHE A 102 -2.03 -4.84 -19.28
N GLY A 103 -0.74 -5.00 -19.56
CA GLY A 103 -0.31 -5.60 -20.82
C GLY A 103 -0.90 -7.00 -20.96
N GLN A 104 -1.23 -7.44 -22.18
CA GLN A 104 -1.78 -8.77 -22.44
C GLN A 104 -0.84 -9.86 -21.89
N VAL A 105 -1.19 -10.42 -20.72
CA VAL A 105 -0.54 -11.64 -20.21
C VAL A 105 -1.08 -12.81 -21.04
N THR A 106 -0.31 -13.26 -22.02
CA THR A 106 -0.56 -14.54 -22.68
C THR A 106 -0.12 -15.68 -21.75
N VAL A 107 -1.00 -16.08 -20.83
CA VAL A 107 -0.81 -17.33 -20.09
C VAL A 107 -1.08 -18.49 -21.05
N SER A 108 -0.01 -19.12 -21.54
CA SER A 108 -0.11 -20.46 -22.13
C SER A 108 -0.47 -21.46 -21.04
N ARG A 109 -1.78 -21.59 -20.75
CA ARG A 109 -2.29 -22.53 -19.76
C ARG A 109 -2.18 -23.96 -20.30
N ARG A 110 -1.18 -24.71 -19.82
CA ARG A 110 -1.16 -26.17 -19.94
C ARG A 110 -2.34 -26.74 -19.15
N LYS A 111 -3.03 -27.73 -19.71
CA LYS A 111 -4.17 -28.42 -19.11
C LYS A 111 -3.78 -29.12 -17.79
N GLU A 112 -4.05 -28.48 -16.67
CA GLU A 112 -4.08 -29.08 -15.31
C GLU A 112 -5.45 -28.87 -14.63
N GLY A 113 -6.53 -28.82 -15.42
CA GLY A 113 -7.85 -28.30 -14.99
C GLY A 113 -8.58 -29.07 -13.88
N LEU A 114 -8.16 -30.29 -13.52
CA LEU A 114 -8.85 -31.09 -12.48
C LEU A 114 -8.30 -30.84 -11.07
N SER A 115 -7.02 -30.47 -10.95
CA SER A 115 -6.37 -30.22 -9.65
C SER A 115 -6.81 -28.86 -9.07
N GLU A 116 -6.92 -27.86 -9.94
CA GLU A 116 -7.20 -26.48 -9.56
C GLU A 116 -8.66 -26.27 -9.10
N GLU A 117 -9.62 -26.91 -9.77
CA GLU A 117 -11.04 -26.84 -9.40
C GLU A 117 -11.30 -27.52 -8.05
N PHE A 118 -10.59 -28.62 -7.76
CA PHE A 118 -10.67 -29.30 -6.49
C PHE A 118 -10.11 -28.44 -5.34
N MET A 119 -8.96 -27.80 -5.55
CA MET A 119 -8.37 -26.89 -4.54
C MET A 119 -9.24 -25.65 -4.30
N LYS A 120 -9.90 -25.13 -5.33
CA LYS A 120 -10.82 -23.99 -5.19
C LYS A 120 -12.06 -24.35 -4.35
N LYS A 121 -12.67 -25.52 -4.60
CA LYS A 121 -13.83 -26.00 -3.81
C LYS A 121 -13.47 -26.25 -2.35
N ASP A 122 -12.29 -26.83 -2.07
CA ASP A 122 -11.84 -27.05 -0.69
C ASP A 122 -11.62 -25.73 0.07
N PHE A 123 -11.09 -24.71 -0.60
CA PHE A 123 -10.93 -23.39 0.01
C PHE A 123 -12.28 -22.72 0.33
N GLU A 124 -13.21 -22.70 -0.64
CA GLU A 124 -14.55 -22.12 -0.45
C GLU A 124 -15.32 -22.84 0.68
N PHE A 125 -15.23 -24.16 0.75
CA PHE A 125 -15.81 -24.96 1.82
C PHE A 125 -15.24 -24.60 3.20
N ARG A 126 -13.91 -24.47 3.33
CA ARG A 126 -13.27 -24.10 4.61
C ARG A 126 -13.67 -22.70 5.07
N GLN A 127 -13.82 -21.76 4.16
CA GLN A 127 -14.27 -20.40 4.48
C GLN A 127 -15.72 -20.38 4.95
N LEU A 128 -16.60 -21.12 4.26
CA LEU A 128 -18.00 -21.27 4.65
C LEU A 128 -18.13 -21.89 6.05
N LEU A 129 -17.36 -22.95 6.33
CA LEU A 129 -17.29 -23.58 7.65
C LEU A 129 -16.77 -22.64 8.73
N ARG A 130 -15.76 -21.80 8.42
CA ARG A 130 -15.21 -20.84 9.37
C ARG A 130 -16.28 -19.81 9.75
N ALA A 131 -16.96 -19.22 8.77
CA ALA A 131 -18.02 -18.23 8.98
C ALA A 131 -19.21 -18.81 9.78
N TYR A 132 -19.57 -20.07 9.49
CA TYR A 132 -20.61 -20.78 10.22
C TYR A 132 -20.23 -21.01 11.69
N ARG A 133 -19.02 -21.53 11.94
CA ARG A 133 -18.51 -21.79 13.29
C ARG A 133 -18.34 -20.53 14.14
N SER A 134 -18.08 -19.39 13.51
CA SER A 134 -18.02 -18.10 14.19
C SER A 134 -19.39 -17.44 14.39
N GLY A 135 -20.49 -18.08 13.96
CA GLY A 135 -21.85 -17.54 14.09
C GLY A 135 -22.13 -16.34 13.19
N ILE A 136 -21.32 -16.12 12.15
CA ILE A 136 -21.50 -15.01 11.20
C ILE A 136 -22.67 -15.29 10.25
N ILE A 137 -22.86 -16.56 9.88
CA ILE A 137 -23.94 -17.01 9.00
C ILE A 137 -24.84 -18.02 9.72
N SER A 138 -26.14 -18.00 9.37
CA SER A 138 -27.13 -18.91 9.93
C SER A 138 -27.03 -20.32 9.35
N ASP A 139 -27.63 -21.31 10.03
CA ASP A 139 -27.77 -22.69 9.51
C ASP A 139 -28.34 -22.71 8.09
N GLN A 140 -29.41 -21.94 7.85
CA GLN A 140 -30.09 -21.87 6.57
C GLN A 140 -29.21 -21.25 5.46
N THR A 141 -28.40 -20.24 5.81
CA THR A 141 -27.42 -19.64 4.90
C THR A 141 -26.31 -20.63 4.56
N PHE A 142 -25.80 -21.33 5.57
CA PHE A 142 -24.76 -22.34 5.38
C PHE A 142 -25.23 -23.49 4.48
N GLU A 143 -26.43 -24.04 4.71
CA GLU A 143 -27.00 -25.10 3.88
C GLU A 143 -27.23 -24.66 2.42
N SER A 144 -27.70 -23.43 2.21
CA SER A 144 -27.91 -22.88 0.86
C SER A 144 -26.59 -22.73 0.10
N GLU A 145 -25.56 -22.18 0.74
CA GLU A 145 -24.24 -22.01 0.13
C GLU A 145 -23.53 -23.35 -0.11
N MET A 146 -23.66 -24.31 0.80
CA MET A 146 -23.18 -25.69 0.61
C MET A 146 -23.80 -26.33 -0.63
N LYS A 147 -25.11 -26.16 -0.81
CA LYS A 147 -25.83 -26.67 -1.99
C LYS A 147 -25.36 -25.98 -3.28
N ASN A 148 -25.09 -24.68 -3.25
CA ASN A 148 -24.54 -23.95 -4.39
C ASN A 148 -23.13 -24.45 -4.76
N LEU A 149 -22.29 -24.70 -3.76
CA LEU A 149 -20.96 -25.30 -3.89
C LEU A 149 -21.00 -26.68 -4.55
N GLU A 150 -21.93 -27.54 -4.12
CA GLU A 150 -22.12 -28.88 -4.68
C GLU A 150 -22.68 -28.86 -6.11
N MET A 151 -23.58 -27.92 -6.41
CA MET A 151 -24.16 -27.78 -7.74
C MET A 151 -23.21 -27.15 -8.76
N GLY A 152 -22.00 -26.74 -8.34
CA GLY A 152 -21.07 -26.01 -9.18
C GLY A 152 -21.60 -24.64 -9.60
N ALA A 153 -22.59 -24.12 -8.87
CA ALA A 153 -23.05 -22.75 -9.00
C ALA A 153 -21.99 -21.86 -8.36
N ALA A 154 -20.90 -21.64 -9.09
CA ALA A 154 -19.87 -20.70 -8.71
C ALA A 154 -20.55 -19.34 -8.50
N ASN A 155 -20.47 -18.84 -7.26
CA ASN A 155 -21.01 -17.55 -6.86
C ASN A 155 -20.59 -16.48 -7.89
N GLY A 156 -21.58 -15.92 -8.59
CA GLY A 156 -21.41 -14.71 -9.40
C GLY A 156 -20.95 -14.87 -10.85
N ILE A 157 -20.98 -16.06 -11.48
CA ILE A 157 -20.87 -16.13 -12.96
C ILE A 157 -22.15 -15.56 -13.58
N THR A 158 -22.26 -14.24 -13.63
CA THR A 158 -23.15 -13.60 -14.61
C THR A 158 -22.54 -13.90 -15.98
N GLU A 159 -23.37 -14.23 -16.98
CA GLU A 159 -22.90 -14.46 -18.36
C GLU A 159 -22.09 -13.27 -18.94
N ALA A 160 -22.12 -12.11 -18.26
CA ALA A 160 -21.43 -10.88 -18.65
C ALA A 160 -20.01 -10.70 -18.06
N GLY A 161 -19.60 -11.51 -17.08
CA GLY A 161 -18.32 -11.37 -16.37
C GLY A 161 -18.20 -10.09 -15.52
N PHE A 162 -17.16 -10.00 -14.69
CA PHE A 162 -16.85 -8.79 -13.92
C PHE A 162 -15.94 -7.87 -14.72
N LYS A 163 -16.34 -6.61 -14.97
CA LYS A 163 -15.58 -5.69 -15.82
C LYS A 163 -14.88 -4.62 -14.99
N ALA A 164 -13.56 -4.55 -15.07
CA ALA A 164 -12.75 -3.52 -14.42
C ALA A 164 -11.49 -3.23 -15.24
N PHE A 165 -10.99 -1.99 -15.21
CA PHE A 165 -9.78 -1.57 -15.95
C PHE A 165 -9.79 -1.98 -17.44
N GLY A 166 -10.95 -1.92 -18.09
CA GLY A 166 -11.12 -2.34 -19.50
C GLY A 166 -11.02 -3.85 -19.74
N THR A 167 -10.86 -4.67 -18.69
CA THR A 167 -10.73 -6.12 -18.75
C THR A 167 -12.01 -6.78 -18.23
N THR A 168 -12.40 -7.92 -18.82
CA THR A 168 -13.47 -8.77 -18.31
C THR A 168 -12.86 -9.98 -17.59
N TYR A 169 -13.17 -10.11 -16.31
CA TYR A 169 -12.78 -11.20 -15.43
C TYR A 169 -13.95 -12.17 -15.25
N THR A 170 -13.65 -13.40 -14.86
CA THR A 170 -14.66 -14.43 -14.57
C THR A 170 -15.47 -14.12 -13.32
N SER A 171 -14.93 -13.33 -12.39
CA SER A 171 -15.56 -12.94 -11.12
C SER A 171 -14.91 -11.67 -10.53
N GLU A 172 -15.58 -11.06 -9.55
CA GLU A 172 -15.01 -9.96 -8.74
C GLU A 172 -13.72 -10.40 -8.06
N ARG A 173 -13.72 -11.59 -7.44
CA ARG A 173 -12.55 -12.15 -6.74
C ARG A 173 -11.33 -12.25 -7.65
N GLU A 174 -11.51 -12.69 -8.89
CA GLU A 174 -10.41 -12.74 -9.85
C GLU A 174 -9.87 -11.34 -10.16
N ALA A 175 -10.76 -10.36 -10.39
CA ALA A 175 -10.36 -8.98 -10.63
C ALA A 175 -9.59 -8.39 -9.45
N VAL A 176 -10.05 -8.64 -8.22
CA VAL A 176 -9.38 -8.23 -6.98
C VAL A 176 -8.00 -8.85 -6.85
N ILE A 177 -7.87 -10.16 -7.05
CA ILE A 177 -6.55 -10.83 -6.99
C ILE A 177 -5.62 -10.27 -8.06
N LYS A 178 -6.09 -10.08 -9.28
CA LYS A 178 -5.27 -9.52 -10.38
C LYS A 178 -4.84 -8.09 -10.10
N PHE A 179 -5.70 -7.28 -9.49
CA PHE A 179 -5.34 -5.95 -9.01
C PHE A 179 -4.25 -6.03 -7.94
N LEU A 180 -4.42 -6.88 -6.92
CA LEU A 180 -3.47 -7.04 -5.82
C LEU A 180 -2.10 -7.58 -6.27
N GLU A 181 -2.08 -8.53 -7.21
CA GLU A 181 -0.88 -9.06 -7.85
C GLU A 181 -0.08 -7.97 -8.57
N ALA A 182 -0.77 -7.00 -9.18
CA ALA A 182 -0.13 -5.91 -9.90
C ALA A 182 0.35 -4.80 -8.96
N VAL A 183 -0.52 -4.36 -8.03
CA VAL A 183 -0.27 -3.18 -7.20
C VAL A 183 0.76 -3.46 -6.10
N ALA A 184 0.72 -4.61 -5.43
CA ALA A 184 1.63 -4.90 -4.31
C ALA A 184 3.13 -4.76 -4.67
N PRO A 185 3.65 -5.38 -5.75
CA PRO A 185 5.04 -5.18 -6.15
C PRO A 185 5.28 -3.76 -6.70
N ALA A 186 4.30 -3.12 -7.34
CA ALA A 186 4.44 -1.76 -7.86
C ALA A 186 4.68 -0.75 -6.73
N GLU A 187 3.87 -0.80 -5.68
CA GLU A 187 3.97 0.06 -4.49
C GLU A 187 5.26 -0.18 -3.72
N THR A 188 5.68 -1.45 -3.60
CA THR A 188 6.97 -1.79 -2.98
C THR A 188 8.12 -1.14 -3.76
N ALA A 189 8.11 -1.23 -5.08
CA ALA A 189 9.12 -0.62 -5.94
C ALA A 189 9.07 0.91 -5.90
N GLY A 190 7.86 1.49 -5.86
CA GLY A 190 7.62 2.92 -5.70
C GLY A 190 8.25 3.45 -4.42
N GLY A 191 7.96 2.81 -3.28
CA GLY A 191 8.56 3.13 -1.98
C GLY A 191 10.08 3.07 -1.99
N GLU A 192 10.67 2.04 -2.62
CA GLU A 192 12.12 1.92 -2.80
C GLU A 192 12.69 3.06 -3.65
N ALA A 193 12.08 3.36 -4.80
CA ALA A 193 12.55 4.41 -5.71
C ALA A 193 12.47 5.81 -5.08
N VAL A 194 11.35 6.12 -4.42
CA VAL A 194 11.18 7.37 -3.67
C VAL A 194 12.17 7.45 -2.51
N SER A 195 12.49 6.33 -1.86
CA SER A 195 13.53 6.27 -0.81
C SER A 195 14.92 6.58 -1.37
N GLN A 196 15.26 6.11 -2.58
CA GLN A 196 16.52 6.50 -3.23
C GLN A 196 16.55 7.99 -3.60
N TRP A 197 15.43 8.54 -4.08
CA TRP A 197 15.31 9.97 -4.29
C TRP A 197 15.54 10.74 -2.98
N LEU A 198 14.87 10.35 -1.89
CA LEU A 198 15.00 11.00 -0.59
C LEU A 198 16.46 11.06 -0.10
N LYS A 199 17.26 10.01 -0.32
CA LYS A 199 18.69 9.98 0.06
C LYS A 199 19.54 10.99 -0.70
N THR A 200 19.14 11.32 -1.93
CA THR A 200 19.90 12.20 -2.83
C THR A 200 19.28 13.59 -2.99
N CYS A 201 18.09 13.78 -2.41
CA CYS A 201 17.34 15.03 -2.45
C CYS A 201 18.11 16.15 -1.74
N LYS A 202 18.23 17.29 -2.41
CA LYS A 202 18.92 18.50 -1.93
C LYS A 202 17.93 19.53 -1.39
N LEU A 203 16.69 19.53 -1.86
CA LEU A 203 15.67 20.50 -1.48
C LEU A 203 14.88 20.08 -0.24
N ASP A 204 15.05 20.82 0.86
CA ASP A 204 14.40 20.51 2.15
C ASP A 204 12.86 20.53 2.08
N CYS A 205 12.30 21.42 1.26
CA CYS A 205 10.85 21.48 1.03
C CYS A 205 10.29 20.22 0.35
N ILE A 206 11.11 19.48 -0.41
CA ILE A 206 10.75 18.21 -1.03
C ILE A 206 10.95 17.06 -0.03
N LYS A 207 12.07 17.03 0.71
CA LYS A 207 12.42 15.96 1.66
C LYS A 207 11.28 15.64 2.64
N GLY A 208 10.61 16.67 3.16
CA GLY A 208 9.49 16.48 4.09
C GLY A 208 8.37 15.63 3.50
N GLY A 209 7.93 15.95 2.29
CA GLY A 209 6.89 15.18 1.61
C GLY A 209 7.38 13.80 1.15
N LEU A 210 8.63 13.69 0.67
CA LEU A 210 9.20 12.40 0.29
C LEU A 210 9.22 11.39 1.46
N LYS A 211 9.53 11.83 2.68
CA LYS A 211 9.45 10.96 3.87
C LYS A 211 8.04 10.38 4.05
N MET A 212 7.01 11.22 3.90
CA MET A 212 5.61 10.79 4.01
C MET A 212 5.19 9.86 2.87
N VAL A 213 5.71 10.07 1.67
CA VAL A 213 5.45 9.19 0.52
C VAL A 213 6.12 7.84 0.76
N VAL A 214 7.41 7.79 1.10
CA VAL A 214 8.14 6.53 1.35
C VAL A 214 7.39 5.63 2.33
N GLU A 215 6.92 6.16 3.46
CA GLU A 215 6.20 5.38 4.46
C GLU A 215 4.87 4.83 3.92
N ARG A 216 4.11 5.65 3.17
CA ARG A 216 2.81 5.24 2.62
C ARG A 216 2.95 4.17 1.54
N GLU A 217 3.80 4.38 0.54
CA GLU A 217 4.03 3.42 -0.56
C GLU A 217 4.53 2.08 0.00
N SER A 218 5.48 2.13 0.95
CA SER A 218 6.02 0.93 1.60
C SER A 218 4.95 0.20 2.41
N TYR A 219 4.05 0.94 3.07
CA TYR A 219 2.93 0.37 3.80
C TYR A 219 1.91 -0.26 2.84
N HIS A 220 1.52 0.45 1.77
CA HIS A 220 0.58 -0.06 0.76
C HIS A 220 1.09 -1.35 0.13
N GLY A 221 2.37 -1.41 -0.26
CA GLY A 221 2.99 -2.62 -0.80
C GLY A 221 2.86 -3.83 0.14
N ARG A 222 3.20 -3.64 1.43
CA ARG A 222 3.07 -4.70 2.45
C ARG A 222 1.60 -5.08 2.70
N ALA A 223 0.71 -4.11 2.83
CA ALA A 223 -0.70 -4.34 3.11
C ALA A 223 -1.39 -5.08 1.97
N PHE A 224 -1.13 -4.69 0.72
CA PHE A 224 -1.67 -5.39 -0.45
C PHE A 224 -1.06 -6.78 -0.65
N ALA A 225 0.24 -6.95 -0.40
CA ALA A 225 0.89 -8.26 -0.42
C ALA A 225 0.26 -9.21 0.63
N GLN A 226 0.02 -8.71 1.84
CA GLN A 226 -0.67 -9.47 2.88
C GLN A 226 -2.09 -9.84 2.43
N ARG A 227 -2.85 -8.87 1.91
CA ARG A 227 -4.22 -9.11 1.46
C ARG A 227 -4.28 -10.13 0.33
N LEU A 228 -3.33 -10.08 -0.59
CA LEU A 228 -3.21 -11.05 -1.68
C LEU A 228 -3.04 -12.48 -1.13
N MET A 229 -2.17 -12.66 -0.14
CA MET A 229 -1.93 -13.97 0.50
C MET A 229 -3.18 -14.47 1.24
N GLU A 230 -3.92 -13.59 1.93
CA GLU A 230 -5.18 -13.93 2.60
C GLU A 230 -6.25 -14.46 1.61
N LEU A 231 -6.23 -13.93 0.38
CA LEU A 231 -7.08 -14.39 -0.72
C LEU A 231 -6.48 -15.59 -1.48
N GLY A 232 -5.41 -16.21 -0.98
CA GLY A 232 -4.77 -17.37 -1.59
C GLY A 232 -4.01 -17.06 -2.88
N GLY A 233 -3.72 -15.79 -3.17
CA GLY A 233 -2.82 -15.39 -4.24
C GLY A 233 -1.34 -15.50 -3.84
N THR A 234 -0.44 -15.30 -4.80
CA THR A 234 1.00 -15.32 -4.58
C THR A 234 1.60 -13.98 -4.94
N VAL A 235 2.40 -13.40 -4.04
CA VAL A 235 3.08 -12.12 -4.28
C VAL A 235 4.17 -12.33 -5.33
N PRO A 236 4.13 -11.63 -6.47
CA PRO A 236 5.19 -11.70 -7.46
C PRO A 236 6.52 -11.24 -6.85
N GLN A 237 7.59 -11.99 -7.12
CA GLN A 237 8.92 -11.66 -6.61
C GLN A 237 9.58 -10.52 -7.40
N ASN A 238 9.09 -10.23 -8.60
CA ASN A 238 9.69 -9.26 -9.50
C ASN A 238 8.64 -8.27 -9.98
N VAL A 239 9.08 -7.01 -10.04
CA VAL A 239 8.37 -5.89 -10.65
C VAL A 239 8.49 -6.02 -12.18
N SER A 240 7.45 -5.66 -12.91
CA SER A 240 7.51 -5.69 -14.38
C SER A 240 8.56 -4.69 -14.90
N PRO A 241 9.22 -4.97 -16.04
CA PRO A 241 10.16 -4.03 -16.65
C PRO A 241 9.56 -2.64 -16.89
N GLN A 242 8.27 -2.59 -17.22
CA GLN A 242 7.53 -1.35 -17.47
C GLN A 242 7.41 -0.51 -16.19
N ILE A 243 7.09 -1.12 -15.05
CA ILE A 243 7.04 -0.39 -13.78
C ILE A 243 8.45 0.11 -13.43
N ARG A 244 9.48 -0.72 -13.61
CA ARG A 244 10.87 -0.33 -13.33
C ARG A 244 11.29 0.88 -14.17
N GLU A 245 11.11 0.82 -15.49
CA GLU A 245 11.38 1.94 -16.40
C GLU A 245 10.59 3.19 -15.98
N SER A 246 9.35 3.00 -15.52
CA SER A 246 8.53 4.12 -15.07
C SER A 246 9.15 4.83 -13.86
N ILE A 247 9.77 4.14 -12.92
CA ILE A 247 10.29 4.73 -11.66
C ILE A 247 11.80 4.99 -11.67
N ASP A 248 12.55 4.47 -12.64
CA ASP A 248 14.02 4.54 -12.69
C ASP A 248 14.58 5.97 -12.60
N TYR A 249 13.86 6.96 -13.14
CA TYR A 249 14.31 8.35 -13.09
C TYR A 249 14.34 8.95 -11.67
N LEU A 250 13.59 8.37 -10.73
CA LEU A 250 13.63 8.78 -9.33
C LEU A 250 14.96 8.41 -8.66
N CYS A 251 15.63 7.37 -9.18
CA CYS A 251 16.93 6.91 -8.73
C CYS A 251 18.10 7.63 -9.41
N ASP A 252 17.84 8.46 -10.43
CA ASP A 252 18.90 9.13 -11.20
C ASP A 252 19.53 10.28 -10.39
N THR A 253 20.77 10.06 -9.94
CA THR A 253 21.54 11.06 -9.17
C THR A 253 22.02 12.25 -10.02
N GLY A 254 22.01 12.13 -11.35
CA GLY A 254 22.32 13.21 -12.28
C GLY A 254 21.14 14.16 -12.53
N MET A 255 19.92 13.76 -12.16
CA MET A 255 18.71 14.57 -12.31
C MET A 255 18.45 15.42 -11.06
N SER A 256 18.18 16.73 -11.23
CA SER A 256 17.81 17.60 -10.12
C SER A 256 16.45 17.22 -9.52
N ASP A 257 16.16 17.66 -8.29
CA ASP A 257 14.89 17.33 -7.65
C ASP A 257 13.71 17.99 -8.38
N LEU A 258 13.90 19.22 -8.87
CA LEU A 258 12.90 19.89 -9.69
C LEU A 258 12.65 19.15 -11.00
N ALA A 259 13.69 18.63 -11.66
CA ALA A 259 13.54 17.86 -12.89
C ALA A 259 12.77 16.55 -12.66
N LYS A 260 13.02 15.86 -11.54
CA LYS A 260 12.22 14.68 -11.13
C LYS A 260 10.75 15.05 -10.92
N LEU A 261 10.46 16.13 -10.20
CA LEU A 261 9.08 16.62 -10.01
C LEU A 261 8.39 16.97 -11.33
N GLN A 262 9.08 17.72 -12.21
CA GLN A 262 8.55 18.09 -13.53
C GLN A 262 8.23 16.84 -14.36
N LYS A 263 9.11 15.84 -14.37
CA LYS A 263 8.86 14.56 -15.04
C LYS A 263 7.65 13.82 -14.47
N SER A 264 7.48 13.80 -13.14
CA SER A 264 6.29 13.21 -12.50
C SER A 264 4.99 13.93 -12.93
N VAL A 265 4.98 15.27 -12.84
CA VAL A 265 3.83 16.11 -13.20
C VAL A 265 3.47 15.99 -14.69
N MET A 266 4.47 15.91 -15.57
CA MET A 266 4.25 15.68 -16.99
C MET A 266 3.62 14.31 -17.27
N ARG A 267 3.98 13.29 -16.49
CA ARG A 267 3.40 11.95 -16.64
C ARG A 267 1.95 11.91 -16.17
N TYR A 268 1.63 12.63 -15.10
CA TYR A 268 0.30 12.67 -14.50
C TYR A 268 -0.27 14.08 -14.50
N PRO A 269 -0.61 14.65 -15.68
CA PRO A 269 -0.97 16.07 -15.80
C PRO A 269 -2.28 16.43 -15.09
N ASN A 270 -3.13 15.46 -14.81
CA ASN A 270 -4.38 15.64 -14.08
C ASN A 270 -4.48 14.58 -12.96
N PRO A 271 -4.17 14.96 -11.70
CA PRO A 271 -4.23 14.05 -10.56
C PRO A 271 -5.58 13.34 -10.40
N GLU A 272 -6.69 14.08 -10.51
CA GLU A 272 -8.04 13.53 -10.36
C GLU A 272 -8.36 12.46 -11.41
N GLU A 273 -8.10 12.74 -12.69
CA GLU A 273 -8.34 11.78 -13.77
C GLU A 273 -7.39 10.58 -13.69
N THR A 274 -6.17 10.78 -13.19
CA THR A 274 -5.18 9.71 -13.02
C THR A 274 -5.64 8.68 -11.99
N ILE A 275 -6.23 9.14 -10.88
CA ILE A 275 -6.65 8.28 -9.76
C ILE A 275 -8.09 7.79 -9.90
N ARG A 276 -8.93 8.44 -10.70
CA ARG A 276 -10.33 8.08 -10.93
C ARG A 276 -10.57 6.57 -11.15
N PRO A 277 -9.76 5.84 -11.96
CA PRO A 277 -9.95 4.40 -12.14
C PRO A 277 -9.87 3.57 -10.85
N LEU A 278 -9.09 4.00 -9.85
CA LEU A 278 -9.00 3.31 -8.56
C LEU A 278 -10.28 3.48 -7.73
N PHE A 279 -10.86 4.69 -7.72
CA PHE A 279 -12.15 4.93 -7.07
C PHE A 279 -13.28 4.15 -7.77
N GLU A 280 -13.30 4.17 -9.11
CA GLU A 280 -14.27 3.41 -9.90
C GLU A 280 -14.14 1.90 -9.60
N PHE A 281 -12.93 1.37 -9.54
CA PHE A 281 -12.71 -0.03 -9.17
C PHE A 281 -13.19 -0.34 -7.75
N ALA A 282 -12.88 0.50 -6.77
CA ALA A 282 -13.37 0.31 -5.41
C ALA A 282 -14.91 0.32 -5.34
N ASP A 283 -15.57 1.16 -6.13
CA ASP A 283 -17.03 1.22 -6.19
C ASP A 283 -17.65 -0.01 -6.85
N LEU A 284 -16.93 -0.68 -7.75
CA LEU A 284 -17.35 -1.93 -8.38
C LEU A 284 -17.32 -3.12 -7.41
N ILE A 285 -16.40 -3.13 -6.44
CA ILE A 285 -16.29 -4.21 -5.44
C ILE A 285 -17.53 -4.23 -4.53
N LYS A 286 -18.26 -5.35 -4.52
CA LYS A 286 -19.49 -5.55 -3.74
C LYS A 286 -19.35 -6.60 -2.64
N GLU A 287 -18.50 -7.60 -2.82
CA GLU A 287 -18.37 -8.73 -1.90
C GLU A 287 -17.16 -8.53 -0.98
N ASP A 288 -16.00 -8.17 -1.54
CA ASP A 288 -14.78 -7.98 -0.76
C ASP A 288 -14.68 -6.57 -0.12
N GLN A 289 -15.48 -6.33 0.92
CA GLN A 289 -15.54 -5.04 1.61
C GLN A 289 -14.19 -4.60 2.21
N GLN A 290 -13.36 -5.54 2.65
CA GLN A 290 -12.04 -5.22 3.19
C GLN A 290 -11.15 -4.64 2.09
N THR A 291 -11.04 -5.34 0.95
CA THR A 291 -10.22 -4.84 -0.16
C THR A 291 -10.77 -3.53 -0.71
N LYS A 292 -12.10 -3.40 -0.81
CA LYS A 292 -12.74 -2.13 -1.22
C LYS A 292 -12.26 -0.92 -0.42
N GLU A 293 -12.33 -1.00 0.90
CA GLU A 293 -11.94 0.12 1.75
C GLU A 293 -10.42 0.36 1.71
N MET A 294 -9.61 -0.69 1.56
CA MET A 294 -8.17 -0.55 1.29
C MET A 294 -7.90 0.22 0.00
N VAL A 295 -8.58 -0.11 -1.11
CA VAL A 295 -8.40 0.59 -2.40
C VAL A 295 -8.83 2.05 -2.31
N LYS A 296 -9.90 2.38 -1.56
CA LYS A 296 -10.32 3.77 -1.38
C LYS A 296 -9.29 4.61 -0.63
N LEU A 297 -8.75 4.09 0.47
CA LEU A 297 -7.74 4.79 1.27
C LEU A 297 -6.45 4.96 0.46
N PHE A 298 -6.03 3.90 -0.24
CA PHE A 298 -4.92 3.94 -1.18
C PHE A 298 -5.13 5.04 -2.25
N ALA A 299 -6.28 5.06 -2.93
CA ALA A 299 -6.58 6.08 -3.93
C ALA A 299 -6.54 7.52 -3.36
N GLN A 300 -6.98 7.73 -2.12
CA GLN A 300 -6.89 9.03 -1.45
C GLN A 300 -5.44 9.44 -1.18
N ASP A 301 -4.62 8.50 -0.73
CA ASP A 301 -3.20 8.73 -0.49
C ASP A 301 -2.46 9.11 -1.78
N GLU A 302 -2.74 8.38 -2.87
CA GLU A 302 -2.18 8.64 -4.20
C GLU A 302 -2.60 10.00 -4.74
N LEU A 303 -3.88 10.34 -4.61
CA LEU A 303 -4.37 11.66 -5.01
C LEU A 303 -3.69 12.77 -4.22
N SER A 304 -3.46 12.56 -2.92
CA SER A 304 -2.74 13.52 -2.07
C SER A 304 -1.28 13.68 -2.53
N THR A 305 -0.59 12.58 -2.85
CA THR A 305 0.78 12.59 -3.40
C THR A 305 0.86 13.40 -4.68
N LEU A 306 -0.01 13.11 -5.65
CA LEU A 306 -0.01 13.78 -6.95
C LEU A 306 -0.32 15.28 -6.81
N LYS A 307 -1.31 15.65 -6.00
CA LYS A 307 -1.63 17.07 -5.74
C LYS A 307 -0.48 17.82 -5.10
N TRP A 308 0.19 17.19 -4.14
CA TRP A 308 1.37 17.76 -3.49
C TRP A 308 2.51 17.97 -4.50
N GLN A 309 2.81 16.97 -5.34
CA GLN A 309 3.84 17.06 -6.38
C GLN A 309 3.54 18.19 -7.38
N HIS A 310 2.29 18.32 -7.84
CA HIS A 310 1.84 19.40 -8.73
C HIS A 310 2.05 20.77 -8.11
N SER A 311 1.55 20.97 -6.89
CA SER A 311 1.67 22.24 -6.17
C SER A 311 3.13 22.63 -5.99
N LEU A 312 3.97 21.68 -5.55
CA LEU A 312 5.37 21.93 -5.29
C LEU A 312 6.15 22.20 -6.58
N CYS A 313 5.85 21.47 -7.66
CA CYS A 313 6.44 21.70 -8.98
C CYS A 313 6.12 23.10 -9.51
N THR A 314 4.88 23.58 -9.36
CA THR A 314 4.51 24.95 -9.74
C THR A 314 5.33 25.99 -8.98
N VAL A 315 5.41 25.86 -7.65
CA VAL A 315 6.15 26.80 -6.79
C VAL A 315 7.64 26.82 -7.14
N LEU A 316 8.27 25.66 -7.23
CA LEU A 316 9.72 25.55 -7.49
C LEU A 316 10.10 25.99 -8.91
N THR A 317 9.24 25.72 -9.90
CA THR A 317 9.44 26.21 -11.27
C THR A 317 9.41 27.74 -11.30
N GLU A 318 8.50 28.37 -10.55
CA GLU A 318 8.44 29.84 -10.46
C GLU A 318 9.65 30.42 -9.72
N MET A 319 10.07 29.81 -8.61
CA MET A 319 11.29 30.22 -7.90
C MET A 319 12.54 30.13 -8.80
N GLN A 320 12.65 29.07 -9.62
CA GLN A 320 13.74 28.92 -10.58
C GLN A 320 13.73 30.02 -11.63
N LYS A 321 12.56 30.36 -12.21
CA LYS A 321 12.42 31.46 -13.17
C LYS A 321 12.83 32.81 -12.59
N ASN A 322 12.57 33.02 -11.30
CA ASN A 322 12.90 34.24 -10.57
C ASN A 322 14.35 34.26 -10.04
N GLY A 323 15.16 33.23 -10.33
CA GLY A 323 16.56 33.13 -9.87
C GLY A 323 16.70 32.87 -8.36
N GLN A 324 15.63 32.39 -7.71
CA GLN A 324 15.59 32.08 -6.27
C GLN A 324 15.92 30.61 -5.97
N LEU A 325 16.05 29.79 -7.02
CA LEU A 325 16.42 28.38 -6.95
C LEU A 325 17.57 28.11 -7.93
N ASP A 326 18.62 27.44 -7.47
CA ASP A 326 19.71 27.00 -8.34
C ASP A 326 19.19 25.95 -9.33
N ALA A 327 19.64 26.01 -10.58
CA ALA A 327 19.30 25.04 -11.61
C ALA A 327 19.75 23.61 -11.27
N ALA A 328 20.77 23.46 -10.42
CA ALA A 328 21.28 22.17 -9.95
C ALA A 328 20.53 21.57 -8.74
N ALA A 329 19.53 22.29 -8.22
CA ALA A 329 18.71 21.89 -7.08
C ALA A 329 17.45 21.14 -7.52
#